data_AF-A0A7C1A450-F1
#
_entry.id   AF-A0A7C1A450-F1
#
_cell.length_a   1.000
_cell.length_b   1.000
_cell.length_c   1.000
_cell.angle_alpha   90.00
_cell.angle_beta   90.00
_cell.angle_gamma   90.00
#
_symmetry.space_group_name_H-M   'P 1'
#
loop_
_entity.id
_entity.type
_entity.pdbx_description
1 polymer ?
#
loop_
_entity_poly.entity_id
_entity_poly.type
_entity_poly.pdbx_seq_one_letter_code
_entity_poly.pdbx_strand_id
1 'polypeptide(L)'
;MSKRLLIRVLILALCLSLIPFFAYAERDYPHNSRYGIECLSCHYVHGSSAPDWATHVPQDIDDTPYNVLCWSCHDNLEAPYKNTHSSLQTDDDYGDWSIQCKTCHDPHRQEQLKISGSEGYIYNGNSTAVEKEVPTPLYSRLTDSGAGWTANQYQGMLLIPDTSLVYPFSYNYLITENDANTITVKGVMPVGTDINPGDPYAVIYGKLIRDVIKTPDRATCSVVANEYVCAETIEKAVKFLRPAGTNSFADGDVTYNGMCEVCHTQTTHFRNDGTGSDQLHANMGAVVGTDCTSCHSHVDGFAHSSGSGIGCIECHGHDAGTNFDPDMSAPYSAGATASQGRGTNQSHSTHTETDSDDLRGPGIYCDTCHDINNFPNFKTGTDSNGDGNYDLSETDVCDNCHSPGGAYDGVGDATIGAKNNWSAGAYSG
;
A
#
# COMPACT_ATOMS: atom_id res chain seq x y z
N MET A 1 37.87 46.48 23.30
CA MET A 1 36.85 46.52 22.24
C MET A 1 36.23 47.92 22.19
N SER A 2 36.12 48.58 21.02
CA SER A 2 35.57 49.95 20.98
C SER A 2 34.08 49.95 21.34
N LYS A 3 33.58 51.02 21.99
CA LYS A 3 32.14 51.14 22.33
C LYS A 3 31.23 50.97 21.10
N ARG A 4 31.70 51.40 19.92
CA ARG A 4 30.99 51.23 18.64
C ARG A 4 30.94 49.77 18.20
N LEU A 5 31.99 48.99 18.44
CA LEU A 5 32.02 47.56 18.13
C LEU A 5 31.13 46.76 19.09
N LEU A 6 31.11 47.11 20.38
CA LEU A 6 30.23 46.48 21.38
C LEU A 6 28.75 46.69 21.06
N ILE A 7 28.35 47.91 20.67
CA ILE A 7 26.97 48.22 20.26
C ILE A 7 26.57 47.45 19.00
N ARG A 8 27.46 47.35 18.00
CA ARG A 8 27.19 46.59 16.77
C ARG A 8 27.01 45.10 17.04
N VAL A 9 27.82 44.52 17.92
CA VAL A 9 27.71 43.10 18.32
C VAL A 9 26.42 42.86 19.10
N LEU A 10 26.02 43.77 20.00
CA LEU A 10 24.76 43.67 20.74
C LEU A 10 23.53 43.80 19.83
N ILE A 11 23.56 44.70 18.86
CA ILE A 11 22.46 44.83 17.87
C ILE A 11 22.40 43.56 17.00
N LEU A 12 23.53 43.03 16.55
CA LEU A 12 23.55 41.81 15.75
C LEU A 12 23.05 40.59 16.55
N ALA A 13 23.47 40.46 17.81
CA ALA A 13 23.00 39.40 18.70
C ALA A 13 21.50 39.53 19.01
N LEU A 14 21.00 40.76 19.21
CA LEU A 14 19.58 41.02 19.41
C LEU A 14 18.79 40.70 18.13
N CYS A 15 19.27 41.12 16.96
CA CYS A 15 18.65 40.79 15.68
C CYS A 15 18.64 39.27 15.41
N LEU A 16 19.72 38.55 15.73
CA LEU A 16 19.79 37.09 15.63
C LEU A 16 18.86 36.38 16.63
N SER A 17 18.70 36.93 17.84
CA SER A 17 17.76 36.40 18.86
C SER A 17 16.29 36.72 18.58
N LEU A 18 16.05 37.73 17.72
CA LEU A 18 14.73 38.11 17.22
C LEU A 18 14.42 37.47 15.86
N ILE A 19 15.29 36.61 15.32
CA ILE A 19 14.87 35.69 14.25
C ILE A 19 14.03 34.63 14.96
N PRO A 20 12.70 34.66 14.84
CA PRO A 20 11.93 33.52 15.29
C PRO A 20 12.46 32.31 14.52
N PHE A 21 13.00 31.33 15.25
CA PHE A 21 13.14 29.98 14.74
C PHE A 21 11.71 29.43 14.56
N PHE A 22 11.00 29.93 13.55
CA PHE A 22 9.83 29.29 13.00
C PHE A 22 10.29 28.09 12.17
N ALA A 23 11.03 27.18 12.81
CA ALA A 23 11.00 25.79 12.41
C ALA A 23 9.70 25.23 12.96
N TYR A 24 8.56 25.71 12.47
CA TYR A 24 7.38 24.86 12.45
C TYR A 24 7.82 23.68 11.59
N ALA A 25 8.10 22.54 12.23
CA ALA A 25 8.05 21.28 11.54
C ALA A 25 6.60 21.17 11.07
N GLU A 26 6.34 21.74 9.89
CA GLU A 26 5.03 21.85 9.31
C GLU A 26 4.61 20.43 8.97
N ARG A 27 3.62 19.95 9.73
CA ARG A 27 3.08 18.61 9.56
C ARG A 27 1.79 18.73 8.76
N ASP A 28 1.81 18.14 7.59
CA ASP A 28 0.64 18.09 6.73
C ASP A 28 -0.35 17.03 7.26
N TYR A 29 -1.61 17.05 6.82
CA TYR A 29 -2.58 16.01 7.14
C TYR A 29 -2.02 14.61 6.78
N PRO A 30 -2.26 13.58 7.61
CA PRO A 30 -3.03 13.58 8.86
C PRO A 30 -2.23 13.86 10.13
N HIS A 31 -0.89 13.82 10.10
CA HIS A 31 -0.03 13.74 11.28
C HIS A 31 0.24 15.09 11.95
N ASN A 32 -0.80 15.87 12.23
CA ASN A 32 -0.65 17.20 12.82
C ASN A 32 -1.48 17.39 14.09
N SER A 33 -1.19 18.47 14.81
CA SER A 33 -1.80 18.76 16.12
C SER A 33 -3.32 18.90 16.07
N ARG A 34 -3.91 19.24 14.92
CA ARG A 34 -5.37 19.29 14.74
C ARG A 34 -6.01 17.91 14.89
N TYR A 35 -5.27 16.85 14.60
CA TYR A 35 -5.73 15.47 14.76
C TYR A 35 -5.11 14.79 16.00
N GLY A 36 -4.57 15.58 16.94
CA GLY A 36 -4.00 15.06 18.18
C GLY A 36 -2.61 14.43 18.04
N ILE A 37 -1.96 14.61 16.89
CA ILE A 37 -0.65 14.02 16.61
C ILE A 37 0.44 15.08 16.79
N GLU A 38 1.28 14.85 17.80
CA GLU A 38 2.33 15.76 18.23
C GLU A 38 3.72 15.19 17.93
N CYS A 39 4.76 16.02 18.07
CA CYS A 39 6.14 15.59 17.85
C CYS A 39 6.49 14.35 18.68
N LEU A 40 5.96 14.28 19.91
CA LEU A 40 6.21 13.17 20.83
C LEU A 40 5.41 11.90 20.52
N SER A 41 4.47 11.95 19.58
CA SER A 41 3.77 10.76 19.07
C SER A 41 4.72 9.87 18.28
N CYS A 42 5.68 10.46 17.55
CA CYS A 42 6.61 9.75 16.67
C CYS A 42 8.09 9.86 17.08
N HIS A 43 8.43 10.81 17.94
CA HIS A 43 9.79 11.02 18.42
C HIS A 43 9.83 10.90 19.93
N TYR A 44 10.82 10.21 20.47
CA TYR A 44 11.13 10.28 21.89
C TYR A 44 12.38 11.14 22.10
N VAL A 45 12.41 11.89 23.21
CA VAL A 45 13.54 12.76 23.54
C VAL A 45 14.55 11.97 24.35
N HIS A 46 15.84 12.12 24.04
CA HIS A 46 16.89 11.45 24.80
C HIS A 46 16.75 11.73 26.31
N GLY A 47 16.64 10.68 27.13
CA GLY A 47 16.47 10.77 28.57
C GLY A 47 15.02 10.69 29.07
N SER A 48 14.01 10.62 28.18
CA SER A 48 12.68 10.15 28.55
C SER A 48 12.63 8.62 28.61
N SER A 49 11.63 8.05 29.29
CA SER A 49 11.29 6.64 29.10
C SER A 49 11.03 6.38 27.62
N ALA A 50 11.62 5.31 27.09
CA ALA A 50 11.31 4.87 25.74
C ALA A 50 9.82 4.49 25.67
N PRO A 51 9.06 4.97 24.67
CA PRO A 51 7.71 4.50 24.44
C PRO A 51 7.73 3.03 23.99
N ASP A 52 6.58 2.36 24.10
CA ASP A 52 6.48 0.93 23.81
C ASP A 52 6.94 0.57 22.39
N TRP A 53 6.64 1.43 21.40
CA TRP A 53 7.10 1.26 20.02
C TRP A 53 8.61 1.42 19.83
N ALA A 54 9.31 2.08 20.77
CA ALA A 54 10.76 2.29 20.69
C ALA A 54 11.57 1.11 21.26
N THR A 55 10.93 0.24 22.05
CA THR A 55 11.54 -1.02 22.50
C THR A 55 11.15 -2.13 21.54
N HIS A 56 12.13 -2.64 20.81
CA HIS A 56 11.86 -3.52 19.68
C HIS A 56 12.86 -4.70 19.64
N VAL A 57 12.34 -5.90 19.43
CA VAL A 57 13.09 -7.13 19.15
C VAL A 57 12.51 -7.71 17.86
N PRO A 58 13.21 -7.58 16.73
CA PRO A 58 12.67 -7.98 15.43
C PRO A 58 12.24 -9.46 15.41
N GLN A 59 10.96 -9.71 15.12
CA GLN A 59 10.44 -11.06 14.91
C GLN A 59 10.69 -11.56 13.48
N ASP A 60 10.63 -10.66 12.51
CA ASP A 60 10.81 -10.92 11.09
C ASP A 60 11.33 -9.67 10.35
N ILE A 61 11.50 -9.77 9.03
CA ILE A 61 12.12 -8.70 8.21
C ILE A 61 11.25 -7.43 8.07
N ASP A 62 9.96 -7.51 8.36
CA ASP A 62 9.03 -6.37 8.34
C ASP A 62 8.84 -5.75 9.72
N ASP A 63 9.14 -6.48 10.79
CA ASP A 63 9.22 -5.96 12.15
C ASP A 63 10.47 -5.07 12.30
N THR A 64 10.37 -3.83 11.82
CA THR A 64 11.44 -2.81 11.95
C THR A 64 11.00 -1.69 12.90
N PRO A 65 11.92 -0.96 13.56
CA PRO A 65 11.54 0.14 14.46
C PRO A 65 10.62 1.19 13.82
N TYR A 66 10.76 1.43 12.51
CA TYR A 66 9.91 2.38 11.80
C TYR A 66 8.52 1.82 11.51
N ASN A 67 8.43 0.55 11.10
CA ASN A 67 7.13 -0.08 10.85
C ASN A 67 6.35 -0.24 12.16
N VAL A 68 7.00 -0.65 13.25
CA VAL A 68 6.38 -0.72 14.59
C VAL A 68 5.86 0.65 15.04
N LEU A 69 6.62 1.72 14.80
CA LEU A 69 6.15 3.08 15.07
C LEU A 69 4.90 3.43 14.23
N CYS A 70 4.88 3.08 12.94
CA CYS A 70 3.71 3.35 12.10
C CYS A 70 2.49 2.53 12.55
N TRP A 71 2.68 1.23 12.79
CA TRP A 71 1.64 0.30 13.22
C TRP A 71 1.12 0.56 14.64
N SER A 72 1.82 1.34 15.47
CA SER A 72 1.28 1.73 16.79
C SER A 72 -0.01 2.56 16.70
N CYS A 73 -0.29 3.14 15.53
CA CYS A 73 -1.53 3.85 15.21
C CYS A 73 -2.24 3.26 13.98
N HIS A 74 -1.50 2.67 13.04
CA HIS A 74 -2.06 1.97 11.88
C HIS A 74 -2.40 0.53 12.22
N ASP A 75 -3.38 0.32 13.10
CA ASP A 75 -3.74 -0.96 13.72
C ASP A 75 -5.20 -1.36 13.49
N ASN A 76 -5.89 -0.70 12.56
CA ASN A 76 -7.34 -0.76 12.31
C ASN A 76 -8.22 -0.20 13.45
N LEU A 77 -7.65 0.26 14.56
CA LEU A 77 -8.38 0.93 15.64
C LEU A 77 -8.30 2.45 15.48
N GLU A 78 -7.09 2.99 15.35
CA GLU A 78 -6.86 4.43 15.20
C GLU A 78 -6.79 4.84 13.72
N ALA A 79 -6.05 4.07 12.92
CA ALA A 79 -5.93 4.25 11.48
C ALA A 79 -5.90 2.89 10.76
N PRO A 80 -6.25 2.83 9.46
CA PRO A 80 -6.22 1.59 8.70
C PRO A 80 -4.82 0.95 8.72
N TYR A 81 -4.76 -0.33 9.07
CA TYR A 81 -3.56 -1.15 8.96
C TYR A 81 -3.24 -1.42 7.48
N LYS A 82 -1.94 -1.47 7.17
CA LYS A 82 -1.41 -1.85 5.84
C LYS A 82 -0.16 -2.70 6.04
N ASN A 83 -0.06 -3.74 5.23
CA ASN A 83 1.16 -4.53 5.11
C ASN A 83 2.22 -3.77 4.33
N THR A 84 3.49 -4.05 4.63
CA THR A 84 4.65 -3.56 3.87
C THR A 84 4.75 -4.28 2.53
N HIS A 85 5.50 -3.71 1.58
CA HIS A 85 5.85 -4.43 0.36
C HIS A 85 7.15 -5.21 0.62
N SER A 86 7.07 -6.53 0.76
CA SER A 86 8.21 -7.36 1.15
C SER A 86 8.09 -8.77 0.59
N SER A 87 9.16 -9.54 0.71
CA SER A 87 9.16 -10.96 0.38
C SER A 87 8.28 -11.81 1.29
N LEU A 88 7.93 -11.34 2.49
CA LEU A 88 6.97 -12.02 3.37
C LEU A 88 5.54 -11.90 2.86
N GLN A 89 5.20 -10.77 2.23
CA GLN A 89 3.85 -10.50 1.76
C GLN A 89 3.62 -10.98 0.32
N THR A 90 4.69 -11.10 -0.48
CA THR A 90 4.61 -11.40 -1.90
C THR A 90 5.23 -12.75 -2.24
N ASP A 91 6.56 -12.78 -2.44
CA ASP A 91 7.35 -13.98 -2.65
C ASP A 91 8.84 -13.74 -2.33
N ASP A 92 9.58 -14.83 -2.13
CA ASP A 92 11.02 -14.85 -1.88
C ASP A 92 11.84 -15.35 -3.09
N ASP A 93 11.29 -15.28 -4.32
CA ASP A 93 12.02 -15.64 -5.57
C ASP A 93 13.35 -14.88 -5.68
N TYR A 94 13.37 -13.71 -5.05
CA TYR A 94 14.49 -12.80 -4.97
C TYR A 94 15.03 -12.69 -3.54
N GLY A 95 14.99 -13.78 -2.78
CA GLY A 95 15.43 -13.84 -1.38
C GLY A 95 14.69 -12.85 -0.48
N ASP A 96 15.23 -12.65 0.73
CA ASP A 96 14.62 -11.73 1.68
C ASP A 96 14.78 -10.27 1.27
N TRP A 97 13.67 -9.52 1.24
CA TRP A 97 13.65 -8.08 1.05
C TRP A 97 12.43 -7.43 1.70
N SER A 98 12.57 -6.20 2.19
CA SER A 98 11.47 -5.43 2.78
C SER A 98 11.54 -3.94 2.41
N ILE A 99 10.37 -3.35 2.13
CA ILE A 99 10.16 -1.92 1.95
C ILE A 99 9.37 -1.38 3.15
N GLN A 100 10.05 -0.60 3.99
CA GLN A 100 9.45 0.05 5.16
C GLN A 100 8.46 1.15 4.78
N CYS A 101 7.52 1.46 5.68
CA CYS A 101 6.50 2.50 5.45
C CYS A 101 7.14 3.86 5.09
N LYS A 102 8.23 4.23 5.77
CA LYS A 102 8.92 5.53 5.56
C LYS A 102 9.68 5.63 4.23
N THR A 103 9.89 4.51 3.54
CA THR A 103 10.56 4.50 2.23
C THR A 103 9.70 5.20 1.20
N CYS A 104 8.38 5.02 1.29
CA CYS A 104 7.41 5.68 0.43
C CYS A 104 6.81 6.93 1.08
N HIS A 105 6.57 6.89 2.39
CA HIS A 105 5.84 7.96 3.08
C HIS A 105 6.76 8.93 3.86
N ASP A 106 6.51 10.22 3.73
CA ASP A 106 7.01 11.24 4.66
C ASP A 106 5.90 11.57 5.68
N PRO A 107 6.06 11.23 6.97
CA PRO A 107 5.05 11.52 7.99
C PRO A 107 4.83 13.03 8.19
N HIS A 108 5.74 13.89 7.74
CA HIS A 108 5.64 15.33 7.91
C HIS A 108 5.01 16.04 6.71
N ARG A 109 5.22 15.57 5.48
CA ARG A 109 5.01 16.43 4.29
C ARG A 109 4.35 15.72 3.12
N GLN A 110 3.46 16.44 2.45
CA GLN A 110 2.95 16.13 1.11
C GLN A 110 3.99 16.57 0.07
N GLU A 111 5.14 15.91 0.01
CA GLU A 111 6.30 16.30 -0.81
C GLU A 111 5.95 16.42 -2.32
N GLN A 112 5.18 15.45 -2.84
CA GLN A 112 4.68 15.44 -4.22
C GLN A 112 4.09 16.78 -4.65
N LEU A 113 3.29 17.40 -3.79
CA LEU A 113 2.62 18.65 -4.11
C LEU A 113 3.55 19.86 -3.99
N LYS A 114 4.43 19.87 -2.98
CA LYS A 114 5.37 20.98 -2.75
C LYS A 114 6.29 21.17 -3.95
N ILE A 115 6.55 20.10 -4.70
CA ILE A 115 7.42 20.12 -5.88
C ILE A 115 6.63 20.28 -7.17
N SER A 116 5.51 19.59 -7.31
CA SER A 116 4.72 19.61 -8.55
C SER A 116 3.84 20.87 -8.68
N GLY A 117 3.57 21.56 -7.57
CA GLY A 117 2.73 22.75 -7.56
C GLY A 117 1.35 22.49 -8.16
N SER A 118 0.93 23.34 -9.11
CA SER A 118 -0.38 23.22 -9.76
C SER A 118 -0.53 21.98 -10.65
N GLU A 119 0.56 21.31 -11.05
CA GLU A 119 0.48 20.01 -11.75
C GLU A 119 -0.17 18.94 -10.86
N GLY A 120 0.02 19.05 -9.54
CA GLY A 120 -0.54 18.14 -8.54
C GLY A 120 -2.01 18.40 -8.20
N TYR A 121 -2.64 19.42 -8.80
CA TYR A 121 -4.06 19.69 -8.59
C TYR A 121 -4.89 18.72 -9.43
N ILE A 122 -5.71 17.92 -8.76
CA ILE A 122 -6.75 17.10 -9.40
C ILE A 122 -7.88 18.01 -9.89
N TYR A 123 -8.20 19.03 -9.09
CA TYR A 123 -9.18 20.06 -9.42
C TYR A 123 -8.71 21.39 -8.79
N ASN A 124 -9.05 22.51 -9.42
CA ASN A 124 -8.93 23.83 -8.81
C ASN A 124 -10.11 24.72 -9.22
N GLY A 125 -10.43 25.69 -8.37
CA GLY A 125 -11.54 26.60 -8.58
C GLY A 125 -11.51 27.76 -7.60
N ASN A 126 -12.59 28.53 -7.53
CA ASN A 126 -12.77 29.61 -6.56
C ASN A 126 -13.96 29.28 -5.67
N SER A 127 -13.76 29.36 -4.35
CA SER A 127 -14.86 29.12 -3.42
C SER A 127 -15.92 30.22 -3.55
N THR A 128 -17.20 29.87 -3.47
CA THR A 128 -18.31 30.83 -3.40
C THR A 128 -18.86 30.96 -1.99
N ALA A 129 -18.64 29.96 -1.14
CA ALA A 129 -18.92 30.01 0.29
C ALA A 129 -17.97 29.08 1.06
N VAL A 130 -17.66 29.44 2.30
CA VAL A 130 -16.90 28.59 3.23
C VAL A 130 -17.56 28.66 4.59
N GLU A 131 -17.83 27.51 5.19
CA GLU A 131 -18.51 27.38 6.48
C GLU A 131 -17.68 26.52 7.42
N LYS A 132 -17.62 26.91 8.70
CA LYS A 132 -16.95 26.15 9.75
C LYS A 132 -17.98 25.46 10.64
N GLU A 133 -17.60 24.31 11.20
CA GLU A 133 -18.43 23.50 12.11
C GLU A 133 -19.73 23.00 11.46
N VAL A 134 -19.67 22.69 10.16
CA VAL A 134 -20.77 22.17 9.33
C VAL A 134 -20.29 20.90 8.61
N PRO A 135 -21.08 19.81 8.57
CA PRO A 135 -22.43 19.66 9.12
C PRO A 135 -22.49 19.43 10.64
N THR A 136 -21.35 19.15 11.27
CA THR A 136 -21.23 18.91 12.71
C THR A 136 -19.95 19.60 13.24
N PRO A 137 -19.82 19.74 14.57
CA PRO A 137 -18.56 20.20 15.16
C PRO A 137 -17.38 19.37 14.65
N LEU A 138 -16.23 20.00 14.44
CA LEU A 138 -15.02 19.43 13.85
C LEU A 138 -15.04 19.22 12.32
N TYR A 139 -16.08 19.64 11.61
CA TYR A 139 -16.12 19.61 10.14
C TYR A 139 -16.20 21.01 9.57
N SER A 140 -15.85 21.15 8.30
CA SER A 140 -16.05 22.39 7.54
C SER A 140 -16.51 22.09 6.13
N ARG A 141 -17.04 23.11 5.48
CA ARG A 141 -17.61 23.01 4.14
C ARG A 141 -17.08 24.11 3.24
N LEU A 142 -16.68 23.73 2.03
CA LEU A 142 -16.35 24.65 0.93
C LEU A 142 -17.39 24.45 -0.17
N THR A 143 -17.94 25.54 -0.67
CA THR A 143 -18.88 25.55 -1.82
C THR A 143 -18.22 26.22 -3.01
N ASP A 144 -18.41 25.67 -4.20
CA ASP A 144 -18.10 26.27 -5.50
C ASP A 144 -19.34 26.15 -6.39
N SER A 145 -20.09 27.26 -6.47
CA SER A 145 -21.37 27.29 -7.18
C SER A 145 -21.16 27.19 -8.68
N GLY A 146 -21.32 25.98 -9.23
CA GLY A 146 -21.13 25.71 -10.65
C GLY A 146 -20.03 24.69 -10.95
N ALA A 147 -19.40 24.11 -9.93
CA ALA A 147 -18.38 23.09 -10.11
C ALA A 147 -18.91 21.83 -10.82
N GLY A 148 -20.16 21.43 -10.53
CA GLY A 148 -20.85 20.35 -11.24
C GLY A 148 -20.23 18.96 -11.04
N TRP A 149 -19.63 18.70 -9.89
CA TRP A 149 -18.97 17.42 -9.59
C TRP A 149 -19.96 16.26 -9.48
N THR A 150 -19.44 15.03 -9.54
CA THR A 150 -20.21 13.85 -9.16
C THR A 150 -20.12 13.63 -7.66
N ALA A 151 -21.17 13.03 -7.07
CA ALA A 151 -21.17 12.68 -5.66
C ALA A 151 -19.95 11.81 -5.31
N ASN A 152 -19.24 12.18 -4.24
CA ASN A 152 -18.04 11.51 -3.71
C ASN A 152 -16.87 11.36 -4.68
N GLN A 153 -16.83 12.15 -5.76
CA GLN A 153 -15.72 12.18 -6.71
C GLN A 153 -14.34 12.36 -6.04
N TYR A 154 -14.27 13.12 -4.94
CA TYR A 154 -13.04 13.47 -4.24
C TYR A 154 -12.96 12.90 -2.82
N GLN A 155 -13.84 11.97 -2.46
CA GLN A 155 -13.81 11.34 -1.14
C GLN A 155 -12.46 10.65 -0.90
N GLY A 156 -11.84 10.89 0.25
CA GLY A 156 -10.53 10.33 0.60
C GLY A 156 -9.32 11.08 0.02
N MET A 157 -9.55 12.17 -0.71
CA MET A 157 -8.53 13.13 -1.17
C MET A 157 -8.40 14.29 -0.19
N LEU A 158 -7.47 15.23 -0.43
CA LEU A 158 -7.29 16.40 0.41
C LEU A 158 -7.73 17.69 -0.30
N LEU A 159 -8.36 18.58 0.47
CA LEU A 159 -8.68 19.95 0.07
C LEU A 159 -7.59 20.90 0.58
N ILE A 160 -7.08 21.77 -0.30
CA ILE A 160 -6.38 23.00 0.04
C ILE A 160 -7.37 24.14 -0.16
N PRO A 161 -7.89 24.75 0.91
CA PRO A 161 -9.00 25.69 0.84
C PRO A 161 -8.59 27.08 0.36
N ASP A 162 -7.31 27.42 0.43
CA ASP A 162 -6.74 28.60 -0.20
C ASP A 162 -5.30 28.32 -0.69
N THR A 163 -5.13 28.34 -2.01
CA THR A 163 -3.86 28.14 -2.71
C THR A 163 -3.00 29.40 -2.80
N SER A 164 -3.55 30.55 -2.40
CA SER A 164 -2.86 31.84 -2.42
C SER A 164 -2.08 32.15 -1.14
N LEU A 165 -2.28 31.36 -0.07
CA LEU A 165 -1.52 31.48 1.17
C LEU A 165 -0.01 31.31 0.92
N VAL A 166 0.81 31.91 1.79
CA VAL A 166 2.28 31.77 1.74
C VAL A 166 2.72 30.33 1.99
N TYR A 167 1.94 29.60 2.80
CA TYR A 167 2.11 28.18 3.09
C TYR A 167 0.78 27.43 2.86
N PRO A 168 0.31 27.36 1.60
CA PRO A 168 -1.03 26.83 1.32
C PRO A 168 -1.10 25.33 1.62
N PHE A 169 0.04 24.65 1.55
CA PHE A 169 0.16 23.21 1.67
C PHE A 169 0.02 22.68 3.09
N SER A 170 -0.04 23.55 4.08
CA SER A 170 -0.15 23.14 5.49
C SER A 170 -1.52 23.40 6.09
N TYR A 171 -2.41 23.89 5.25
CA TYR A 171 -3.85 23.89 5.48
C TYR A 171 -4.50 22.89 4.52
N ASN A 172 -4.18 21.60 4.66
CA ASN A 172 -4.89 20.56 3.93
C ASN A 172 -5.83 19.77 4.86
N TYR A 173 -6.95 19.33 4.30
CA TYR A 173 -8.04 18.69 5.04
C TYR A 173 -8.56 17.48 4.28
N LEU A 174 -8.82 16.37 4.97
CA LEU A 174 -9.46 15.20 4.37
C LEU A 174 -10.87 15.52 3.91
N ILE A 175 -11.13 15.29 2.63
CA ILE A 175 -12.46 15.31 2.06
C ILE A 175 -13.19 14.03 2.46
N THR A 176 -14.26 14.18 3.23
CA THR A 176 -15.06 13.03 3.70
C THR A 176 -16.24 12.73 2.80
N GLU A 177 -16.72 13.74 2.06
CA GLU A 177 -17.78 13.64 1.08
C GLU A 177 -17.76 14.89 0.18
N ASN A 178 -18.31 14.77 -1.02
CA ASN A 178 -18.65 15.94 -1.85
C ASN A 178 -19.94 15.67 -2.63
N ASP A 179 -20.69 16.72 -2.92
CA ASP A 179 -21.80 16.70 -3.87
C ASP A 179 -21.41 17.49 -5.14
N ALA A 180 -22.39 17.94 -5.91
CA ALA A 180 -22.16 18.68 -7.14
C ALA A 180 -21.47 20.03 -6.98
N ASN A 181 -21.59 20.68 -5.82
CA ASN A 181 -21.03 22.02 -5.60
C ASN A 181 -20.34 22.18 -4.25
N THR A 182 -20.35 21.14 -3.41
CA THR A 182 -19.96 21.25 -2.01
C THR A 182 -18.96 20.17 -1.66
N ILE A 183 -17.87 20.54 -0.99
CA ILE A 183 -16.90 19.64 -0.37
C ILE A 183 -17.05 19.75 1.15
N THR A 184 -17.29 18.63 1.83
CA THR A 184 -17.21 18.55 3.30
C THR A 184 -15.86 17.96 3.69
N VAL A 185 -15.18 18.58 4.65
CA VAL A 185 -13.87 18.14 5.14
C VAL A 185 -13.85 17.89 6.64
N LYS A 186 -13.02 16.94 7.07
CA LYS A 186 -12.71 16.70 8.49
C LYS A 186 -11.71 17.75 8.97
N GLY A 187 -12.10 18.57 9.93
CA GLY A 187 -11.32 19.65 10.53
C GLY A 187 -12.03 21.00 10.44
N VAL A 188 -11.72 21.91 11.37
CA VAL A 188 -12.27 23.28 11.37
C VAL A 188 -11.36 24.21 10.55
N MET A 189 -11.90 24.77 9.47
CA MET A 189 -11.24 25.78 8.64
C MET A 189 -11.23 27.13 9.37
N PRO A 190 -10.11 27.89 9.37
CA PRO A 190 -10.03 29.25 9.90
C PRO A 190 -10.79 30.28 9.03
N VAL A 191 -12.11 30.12 8.93
CA VAL A 191 -13.00 30.96 8.13
C VAL A 191 -13.04 32.39 8.66
N GLY A 192 -12.81 33.37 7.78
CA GLY A 192 -12.81 34.80 8.10
C GLY A 192 -11.47 35.35 8.57
N THR A 193 -10.45 34.49 8.78
CA THR A 193 -9.08 34.92 9.08
C THR A 193 -8.14 34.57 7.93
N ASP A 194 -8.05 33.28 7.59
CA ASP A 194 -7.12 32.78 6.58
C ASP A 194 -7.85 32.24 5.34
N ILE A 195 -9.14 31.90 5.48
CA ILE A 195 -9.95 31.32 4.40
C ILE A 195 -11.26 32.09 4.29
N ASN A 196 -11.60 32.53 3.09
CA ASN A 196 -12.74 33.37 2.79
C ASN A 196 -13.43 32.91 1.49
N PRO A 197 -14.75 33.19 1.34
CA PRO A 197 -15.40 33.08 0.05
C PRO A 197 -14.68 33.93 -1.01
N GLY A 198 -14.43 33.33 -2.17
CA GLY A 198 -13.70 33.92 -3.29
C GLY A 198 -12.27 33.37 -3.43
N ASP A 199 -11.73 32.77 -2.38
CA ASP A 199 -10.35 32.27 -2.38
C ASP A 199 -10.18 31.10 -3.37
N PRO A 200 -9.04 31.05 -4.08
CA PRO A 200 -8.75 29.96 -5.00
C PRO A 200 -8.38 28.69 -4.22
N TYR A 201 -9.02 27.57 -4.48
CA TYR A 201 -8.78 26.30 -3.79
C TYR A 201 -8.33 25.20 -4.75
N ALA A 202 -7.80 24.11 -4.20
CA ALA A 202 -7.44 22.92 -4.98
C ALA A 202 -7.78 21.62 -4.25
N VAL A 203 -8.05 20.58 -5.02
CA VAL A 203 -8.13 19.18 -4.56
C VAL A 203 -6.86 18.46 -5.00
N ILE A 204 -6.27 17.67 -4.11
CA ILE A 204 -5.02 16.92 -4.34
C ILE A 204 -5.18 15.47 -3.88
N TYR A 205 -4.40 14.54 -4.44
CA TYR A 205 -4.50 13.14 -4.04
C TYR A 205 -4.04 12.86 -2.61
N GLY A 206 -2.94 13.52 -2.20
CA GLY A 206 -2.56 13.68 -0.79
C GLY A 206 -2.24 12.39 -0.02
N LYS A 207 -1.28 11.60 -0.50
CA LYS A 207 -0.89 10.30 0.11
C LYS A 207 0.41 10.32 0.92
N LEU A 208 0.95 11.51 1.24
CA LEU A 208 2.24 11.68 1.93
C LEU A 208 3.40 10.95 1.23
N ILE A 209 3.29 10.74 -0.08
CA ILE A 209 4.36 10.09 -0.84
C ILE A 209 5.54 11.04 -0.97
N ARG A 210 6.74 10.49 -0.79
CA ARG A 210 7.99 11.20 -0.98
C ARG A 210 8.16 11.67 -2.42
N ASP A 211 8.91 12.73 -2.65
CA ASP A 211 9.30 13.13 -4.01
C ASP A 211 10.42 12.27 -4.60
N VAL A 212 11.26 11.73 -3.72
CA VAL A 212 12.36 10.83 -4.06
C VAL A 212 12.24 9.59 -3.20
N ILE A 213 12.16 8.43 -3.86
CA ILE A 213 12.24 7.13 -3.20
C ILE A 213 13.68 6.64 -3.24
N LYS A 214 14.15 6.21 -2.07
CA LYS A 214 15.46 5.57 -1.91
C LYS A 214 15.26 4.07 -1.93
N THR A 215 15.48 3.45 -3.08
CA THR A 215 15.27 2.02 -3.21
C THR A 215 16.44 1.27 -2.56
N PRO A 216 16.18 0.25 -1.73
CA PRO A 216 17.23 -0.58 -1.17
C PRO A 216 18.00 -1.29 -2.29
N ASP A 217 19.33 -1.26 -2.22
CA ASP A 217 20.15 -2.02 -3.15
C ASP A 217 20.43 -3.40 -2.58
N ARG A 218 19.75 -4.39 -3.15
CA ARG A 218 19.82 -5.79 -2.75
C ARG A 218 21.26 -6.32 -2.68
N ALA A 219 22.18 -5.83 -3.52
CA ALA A 219 23.58 -6.26 -3.47
C ALA A 219 24.28 -5.85 -2.16
N THR A 220 23.71 -4.89 -1.44
CA THR A 220 24.20 -4.37 -0.15
C THR A 220 23.30 -4.75 1.02
N CYS A 221 22.23 -5.52 0.77
CA CYS A 221 21.26 -5.89 1.78
C CYS A 221 21.60 -7.20 2.47
N SER A 222 21.27 -7.30 3.75
CA SER A 222 21.40 -8.52 4.55
C SER A 222 20.40 -8.53 5.68
N VAL A 223 19.99 -9.73 6.10
CA VAL A 223 19.20 -9.90 7.34
C VAL A 223 20.16 -10.11 8.50
N VAL A 224 20.10 -9.22 9.49
CA VAL A 224 20.92 -9.30 10.72
C VAL A 224 19.99 -9.28 11.91
N ALA A 225 19.97 -10.39 12.68
CA ALA A 225 19.07 -10.55 13.83
C ALA A 225 17.59 -10.28 13.47
N ASN A 226 17.13 -10.90 12.36
CA ASN A 226 15.79 -10.75 11.76
C ASN A 226 15.48 -9.37 11.18
N GLU A 227 16.36 -8.37 11.28
CA GLU A 227 16.15 -7.05 10.66
C GLU A 227 16.75 -6.98 9.25
N TYR A 228 15.98 -6.47 8.29
CA TYR A 228 16.48 -6.21 6.93
C TYR A 228 17.28 -4.90 6.87
N VAL A 229 18.59 -5.03 6.64
CA VAL A 229 19.53 -3.90 6.66
C VAL A 229 20.20 -3.75 5.30
N CYS A 230 20.13 -2.55 4.72
CA CYS A 230 20.69 -2.22 3.42
C CYS A 230 21.50 -0.92 3.47
N ALA A 231 22.45 -0.77 2.55
CA ALA A 231 22.82 0.57 2.13
C ALA A 231 21.75 1.10 1.16
N GLU A 232 21.18 2.27 1.43
CA GLU A 232 20.34 2.97 0.45
C GLU A 232 21.26 3.49 -0.67
N THR A 233 21.07 3.09 -1.93
CA THR A 233 22.02 3.50 -3.00
C THR A 233 21.40 4.09 -4.25
N ILE A 234 20.11 3.88 -4.54
CA ILE A 234 19.48 4.44 -5.75
C ILE A 234 18.33 5.37 -5.35
N GLU A 235 18.52 6.66 -5.62
CA GLU A 235 17.50 7.68 -5.48
C GLU A 235 16.77 7.85 -6.82
N LYS A 236 15.45 7.69 -6.80
CA LYS A 236 14.60 7.94 -7.96
C LYS A 236 13.53 8.95 -7.64
N ALA A 237 13.42 9.97 -8.49
CA ALA A 237 12.29 10.88 -8.45
C ALA A 237 11.01 10.10 -8.80
N VAL A 238 9.96 10.30 -8.01
CA VAL A 238 8.66 9.67 -8.22
C VAL A 238 7.60 10.76 -8.44
N LYS A 239 6.65 10.49 -9.33
CA LYS A 239 5.48 11.33 -9.57
C LYS A 239 4.21 10.52 -9.33
N PHE A 240 3.55 10.78 -8.20
CA PHE A 240 2.34 10.09 -7.79
C PHE A 240 1.27 11.08 -7.37
N LEU A 241 0.61 11.64 -8.38
CA LEU A 241 -0.31 12.76 -8.24
C LEU A 241 -1.77 12.33 -8.31
N ARG A 242 -2.05 11.12 -8.80
CA ARG A 242 -3.40 10.59 -9.07
C ARG A 242 -3.42 9.07 -8.91
N PRO A 243 -4.58 8.47 -8.62
CA PRO A 243 -4.72 7.00 -8.57
C PRO A 243 -4.64 6.34 -9.96
N ALA A 244 -4.88 7.10 -11.04
CA ALA A 244 -4.83 6.63 -12.41
C ALA A 244 -4.48 7.77 -13.38
N GLY A 245 -4.10 7.41 -14.60
CA GLY A 245 -3.64 8.28 -15.68
C GLY A 245 -2.17 8.65 -15.55
N THR A 246 -1.79 9.76 -16.19
CA THR A 246 -0.43 10.31 -16.10
C THR A 246 -0.06 10.68 -14.67
N ASN A 247 1.19 10.39 -14.29
CA ASN A 247 1.77 10.59 -12.96
C ASN A 247 1.04 9.76 -11.87
N SER A 248 0.86 8.46 -12.11
CA SER A 248 0.21 7.50 -11.20
C SER A 248 1.15 6.33 -10.83
N PHE A 249 0.61 5.11 -10.68
CA PHE A 249 1.40 3.94 -10.27
C PHE A 249 2.45 3.55 -11.32
N ALA A 250 2.01 3.45 -12.57
CA ALA A 250 2.83 3.29 -13.76
C ALA A 250 2.00 3.79 -14.94
N ASP A 251 2.47 4.81 -15.66
CA ASP A 251 1.69 5.46 -16.71
C ASP A 251 2.21 5.18 -18.13
N GLY A 252 3.24 4.32 -18.24
CA GLY A 252 3.76 3.76 -19.48
C GLY A 252 4.40 4.78 -20.40
N ASP A 253 4.81 5.92 -19.84
CA ASP A 253 5.70 6.83 -20.53
C ASP A 253 7.15 6.28 -20.52
N VAL A 254 8.09 7.05 -21.06
CA VAL A 254 9.52 6.67 -21.12
C VAL A 254 10.33 7.22 -19.94
N THR A 255 9.67 7.94 -19.04
CA THR A 255 10.22 8.55 -17.84
C THR A 255 9.73 7.75 -16.63
N TYR A 256 10.27 6.54 -16.45
CA TYR A 256 9.91 5.58 -15.39
C TYR A 256 9.98 6.16 -13.97
N ASN A 257 8.95 6.91 -13.60
CA ASN A 257 8.80 7.72 -12.40
C ASN A 257 7.47 7.44 -11.70
N GLY A 258 6.65 6.52 -12.20
CA GLY A 258 5.51 6.00 -11.47
C GLY A 258 5.94 5.30 -10.18
N MET A 259 5.03 5.23 -9.21
CA MET A 259 5.29 4.62 -7.90
C MET A 259 5.86 3.20 -7.97
N CYS A 260 5.34 2.36 -8.86
CA CYS A 260 5.82 0.99 -9.03
C CYS A 260 7.11 0.96 -9.85
N GLU A 261 7.16 1.82 -10.87
CA GLU A 261 8.28 1.91 -11.80
C GLU A 261 9.55 2.41 -11.16
N VAL A 262 9.54 3.15 -10.05
CA VAL A 262 10.80 3.58 -9.43
C VAL A 262 11.55 2.43 -8.75
N CYS A 263 10.85 1.36 -8.37
CA CYS A 263 11.42 0.24 -7.61
C CYS A 263 11.66 -1.01 -8.45
N HIS A 264 10.73 -1.35 -9.34
CA HIS A 264 10.72 -2.65 -10.01
C HIS A 264 11.95 -2.83 -10.93
N THR A 265 12.83 -3.78 -10.63
CA THR A 265 14.02 -4.10 -11.47
C THR A 265 14.00 -5.52 -12.03
N GLN A 266 13.18 -6.41 -11.44
CA GLN A 266 13.20 -7.84 -11.74
C GLN A 266 11.88 -8.35 -12.34
N THR A 267 10.77 -7.66 -12.09
CA THR A 267 9.45 -8.00 -12.63
C THR A 267 9.42 -8.01 -14.16
N THR A 268 8.56 -8.79 -14.80
CA THR A 268 8.40 -8.77 -16.27
C THR A 268 7.75 -7.48 -16.80
N HIS A 269 7.06 -6.75 -15.91
CA HIS A 269 6.26 -5.57 -16.20
C HIS A 269 6.74 -4.36 -15.40
N PHE A 270 6.57 -3.17 -15.96
CA PHE A 270 6.84 -1.87 -15.31
C PHE A 270 8.23 -1.76 -14.66
N ARG A 271 9.27 -2.32 -15.29
CA ARG A 271 10.65 -2.16 -14.82
C ARG A 271 11.07 -0.70 -14.88
N ASN A 272 11.92 -0.33 -13.95
CA ASN A 272 12.44 1.01 -13.72
C ASN A 272 13.38 1.52 -14.83
N ASP A 273 13.67 0.69 -15.81
CA ASP A 273 14.49 0.97 -16.97
C ASP A 273 13.79 0.65 -18.30
N GLY A 274 12.54 0.18 -18.26
CA GLY A 274 11.78 -0.18 -19.46
C GLY A 274 12.12 -1.54 -20.06
N THR A 275 13.00 -2.33 -19.45
CA THR A 275 13.53 -3.57 -20.06
C THR A 275 12.66 -4.80 -19.81
N GLY A 276 11.47 -4.63 -19.20
CA GLY A 276 10.54 -5.73 -18.95
C GLY A 276 10.14 -6.44 -20.26
N SER A 277 10.12 -7.77 -20.25
CA SER A 277 9.71 -8.58 -21.41
C SER A 277 8.26 -8.32 -21.82
N ASP A 278 7.43 -7.90 -20.87
CA ASP A 278 6.09 -7.36 -21.09
C ASP A 278 5.95 -6.05 -20.30
N GLN A 279 6.80 -5.07 -20.59
CA GLN A 279 6.90 -3.82 -19.82
C GLN A 279 5.55 -3.12 -19.55
N LEU A 280 4.60 -3.20 -20.48
CA LEU A 280 3.31 -2.50 -20.41
C LEU A 280 2.16 -3.36 -19.87
N HIS A 281 2.47 -4.57 -19.38
CA HIS A 281 1.50 -5.50 -18.81
C HIS A 281 0.37 -5.80 -19.83
N ALA A 282 0.79 -6.12 -21.06
CA ALA A 282 -0.10 -6.32 -22.21
C ALA A 282 -0.87 -7.63 -22.13
N ASN A 283 -0.38 -8.63 -21.40
CA ASN A 283 -1.11 -9.86 -21.09
C ASN A 283 -2.45 -9.59 -20.39
N MET A 284 -2.57 -8.48 -19.65
CA MET A 284 -3.81 -8.05 -18.97
C MET A 284 -4.61 -7.00 -19.76
N GLY A 285 -4.35 -6.86 -21.06
CA GLY A 285 -5.03 -5.87 -21.90
C GLY A 285 -4.45 -4.46 -21.78
N ALA A 286 -3.18 -4.33 -21.37
CA ALA A 286 -2.45 -3.08 -21.21
C ALA A 286 -3.06 -2.14 -20.15
N VAL A 287 -2.89 -2.52 -18.88
CA VAL A 287 -3.38 -1.79 -17.69
C VAL A 287 -2.56 -0.53 -17.34
N VAL A 288 -1.92 0.06 -18.35
CA VAL A 288 -1.08 1.26 -18.23
C VAL A 288 -1.92 2.45 -17.74
N GLY A 289 -1.42 3.17 -16.74
CA GLY A 289 -2.10 4.33 -16.16
C GLY A 289 -3.42 3.96 -15.48
N THR A 290 -3.62 2.70 -15.08
CA THR A 290 -4.76 2.31 -14.25
C THR A 290 -4.41 2.39 -12.76
N ASP A 291 -5.42 2.25 -11.91
CA ASP A 291 -5.21 2.04 -10.48
C ASP A 291 -4.76 0.59 -10.24
N CYS A 292 -3.44 0.40 -10.13
CA CYS A 292 -2.85 -0.91 -9.89
C CYS A 292 -3.37 -1.57 -8.61
N THR A 293 -3.82 -0.79 -7.61
CA THR A 293 -4.28 -1.33 -6.33
C THR A 293 -5.63 -2.02 -6.37
N SER A 294 -6.33 -1.92 -7.50
CA SER A 294 -7.51 -2.73 -7.78
C SER A 294 -7.19 -4.23 -7.93
N CYS A 295 -5.96 -4.57 -8.32
CA CYS A 295 -5.47 -5.96 -8.40
C CYS A 295 -4.29 -6.23 -7.45
N HIS A 296 -3.54 -5.19 -7.08
CA HIS A 296 -2.39 -5.25 -6.18
C HIS A 296 -2.66 -4.43 -4.91
N SER A 297 -3.56 -4.90 -4.05
CA SER A 297 -4.03 -4.09 -2.92
C SER A 297 -2.91 -3.70 -1.95
N HIS A 298 -2.95 -2.48 -1.44
CA HIS A 298 -2.02 -2.05 -0.39
C HIS A 298 -2.29 -2.72 0.96
N VAL A 299 -3.50 -3.26 1.20
CA VAL A 299 -3.76 -4.05 2.41
C VAL A 299 -2.90 -5.31 2.39
N ASP A 300 -2.68 -5.89 1.21
CA ASP A 300 -1.98 -7.16 1.02
C ASP A 300 -0.52 -6.95 0.61
N GLY A 301 0.08 -5.82 0.97
CA GLY A 301 1.49 -5.53 0.66
C GLY A 301 1.76 -5.43 -0.83
N PHE A 302 0.75 -5.08 -1.64
CA PHE A 302 0.79 -5.06 -3.11
C PHE A 302 1.05 -6.43 -3.76
N ALA A 303 0.87 -7.52 -3.01
CA ALA A 303 0.68 -8.83 -3.61
C ALA A 303 -0.54 -8.78 -4.55
N HIS A 304 -0.61 -9.71 -5.50
CA HIS A 304 -1.85 -9.92 -6.23
C HIS A 304 -2.94 -10.30 -5.23
N SER A 305 -3.77 -9.33 -4.88
CA SER A 305 -4.91 -9.54 -4.01
C SER A 305 -5.95 -10.30 -4.82
N SER A 306 -6.37 -11.46 -4.32
CA SER A 306 -7.75 -11.96 -4.45
C SER A 306 -8.49 -11.56 -5.74
N GLY A 307 -8.51 -12.47 -6.71
CA GLY A 307 -9.33 -12.38 -7.92
C GLY A 307 -10.15 -13.64 -8.12
N SER A 308 -10.93 -13.73 -9.20
CA SER A 308 -11.83 -14.86 -9.53
C SER A 308 -11.17 -16.25 -9.73
N GLY A 309 -9.87 -16.39 -9.41
CA GLY A 309 -9.01 -17.52 -9.78
C GLY A 309 -8.48 -17.46 -11.22
N ILE A 310 -9.10 -16.65 -12.09
CA ILE A 310 -8.67 -16.48 -13.47
C ILE A 310 -7.30 -15.80 -13.50
N GLY A 311 -6.31 -16.49 -14.10
CA GLY A 311 -4.90 -16.04 -14.15
C GLY A 311 -4.05 -16.51 -12.97
N CYS A 312 -4.66 -16.98 -11.87
CA CYS A 312 -3.91 -17.59 -10.77
C CYS A 312 -3.24 -18.87 -11.24
N ILE A 313 -3.93 -19.67 -12.05
CA ILE A 313 -3.51 -20.98 -12.55
C ILE A 313 -2.26 -20.96 -13.46
N GLU A 314 -1.98 -19.81 -14.09
CA GLU A 314 -0.77 -19.61 -14.90
C GLU A 314 0.47 -19.60 -14.02
N CYS A 315 0.37 -19.01 -12.83
CA CYS A 315 1.49 -18.90 -11.92
C CYS A 315 1.42 -19.94 -10.79
N HIS A 316 0.23 -20.35 -10.35
CA HIS A 316 -0.05 -21.24 -9.24
C HIS A 316 -0.83 -22.48 -9.68
N GLY A 317 -0.87 -23.52 -8.85
CA GLY A 317 -1.84 -24.61 -9.02
C GLY A 317 -1.40 -25.79 -9.88
N HIS A 318 -0.31 -25.66 -10.63
CA HIS A 318 0.22 -26.69 -11.54
C HIS A 318 1.75 -26.67 -11.59
N ASP A 319 2.33 -27.75 -12.11
CA ASP A 319 3.77 -27.85 -12.33
C ASP A 319 4.22 -27.02 -13.54
N ALA A 320 5.48 -26.59 -13.50
CA ALA A 320 6.04 -25.76 -14.57
C ALA A 320 6.04 -26.54 -15.89
N GLY A 321 5.32 -26.05 -16.89
CA GLY A 321 5.18 -26.71 -18.19
C GLY A 321 3.83 -27.40 -18.42
N THR A 322 3.02 -27.59 -17.37
CA THR A 322 1.69 -28.21 -17.51
C THR A 322 0.72 -27.24 -18.14
N ASN A 323 0.10 -27.61 -19.27
CA ASN A 323 -0.95 -26.79 -19.87
C ASN A 323 -2.17 -26.82 -18.95
N PHE A 324 -2.62 -25.67 -18.49
CA PHE A 324 -3.77 -25.59 -17.59
C PHE A 324 -5.08 -25.33 -18.34
N ASP A 325 -6.21 -25.62 -17.71
CA ASP A 325 -7.54 -25.25 -18.23
C ASP A 325 -7.82 -23.77 -17.90
N PRO A 326 -7.88 -22.88 -18.90
CA PRO A 326 -8.02 -21.44 -18.65
C PRO A 326 -9.41 -21.04 -18.14
N ASP A 327 -10.44 -21.88 -18.29
CA ASP A 327 -11.80 -21.57 -17.82
C ASP A 327 -12.12 -22.17 -16.44
N MET A 328 -11.23 -23.03 -15.93
CA MET A 328 -11.34 -23.71 -14.63
C MET A 328 -12.70 -24.38 -14.39
N SER A 329 -13.31 -24.97 -15.43
CA SER A 329 -14.63 -25.58 -15.36
C SER A 329 -14.68 -27.01 -15.89
N ALA A 330 -15.42 -27.88 -15.21
CA ALA A 330 -15.54 -29.29 -15.60
C ALA A 330 -16.34 -29.44 -16.91
N PRO A 331 -15.91 -30.31 -17.85
CA PRO A 331 -14.75 -31.20 -17.80
C PRO A 331 -13.43 -30.53 -18.25
N TYR A 332 -12.30 -31.00 -17.71
CA TYR A 332 -10.99 -30.40 -17.97
C TYR A 332 -10.64 -30.41 -19.45
N SER A 333 -10.27 -29.23 -19.95
CA SER A 333 -9.79 -29.01 -21.31
C SER A 333 -8.51 -28.20 -21.28
N ALA A 334 -7.35 -28.87 -21.38
CA ALA A 334 -6.04 -28.24 -21.44
C ALA A 334 -6.01 -27.09 -22.47
N GLY A 335 -5.63 -25.90 -22.00
CA GLY A 335 -5.41 -24.72 -22.82
C GLY A 335 -4.09 -24.76 -23.60
N ALA A 336 -3.71 -23.62 -24.16
CA ALA A 336 -2.47 -23.44 -24.91
C ALA A 336 -1.33 -22.84 -24.08
N THR A 337 -1.62 -22.41 -22.84
CA THR A 337 -0.66 -21.77 -21.94
C THR A 337 -0.21 -22.77 -20.89
N ALA A 338 1.10 -22.88 -20.72
CA ALA A 338 1.71 -23.71 -19.70
C ALA A 338 1.83 -22.93 -18.39
N SER A 339 1.60 -23.61 -17.26
CA SER A 339 1.86 -23.06 -15.94
C SER A 339 3.35 -22.81 -15.75
N GLN A 340 3.65 -21.78 -14.97
CA GLN A 340 5.01 -21.41 -14.60
C GLN A 340 5.51 -22.16 -13.36
N GLY A 341 4.64 -22.90 -12.67
CA GLY A 341 5.00 -23.73 -11.52
C GLY A 341 5.45 -22.96 -10.28
N ARG A 342 4.77 -21.87 -9.92
CA ARG A 342 5.08 -21.06 -8.74
C ARG A 342 4.10 -21.34 -7.57
N GLY A 343 4.53 -21.15 -6.33
CA GLY A 343 3.70 -21.39 -5.13
C GLY A 343 3.60 -22.85 -4.71
N THR A 344 2.49 -23.27 -4.09
CA THR A 344 2.26 -24.67 -3.64
C THR A 344 1.90 -25.61 -4.81
N ASN A 345 2.69 -25.56 -5.89
CA ASN A 345 2.51 -26.37 -7.09
C ASN A 345 2.42 -27.85 -6.75
N GLN A 346 3.37 -28.42 -6.00
CA GLN A 346 3.38 -29.86 -5.71
C GLN A 346 2.07 -30.39 -5.10
N SER A 347 1.52 -29.71 -4.09
CA SER A 347 0.26 -30.10 -3.45
C SER A 347 -0.95 -29.82 -4.34
N HIS A 348 -0.95 -28.72 -5.09
CA HIS A 348 -2.04 -28.41 -6.02
C HIS A 348 -2.06 -29.35 -7.23
N SER A 349 -0.93 -29.50 -7.93
CA SER A 349 -0.72 -30.41 -9.08
C SER A 349 -1.26 -31.80 -8.77
N THR A 350 -0.95 -32.33 -7.59
CA THR A 350 -1.50 -33.62 -7.13
C THR A 350 -3.02 -33.70 -7.20
N HIS A 351 -3.75 -32.62 -6.94
CA HIS A 351 -5.22 -32.61 -6.93
C HIS A 351 -5.85 -32.10 -8.23
N THR A 352 -5.18 -31.19 -8.94
CA THR A 352 -5.72 -30.47 -10.10
C THR A 352 -5.29 -31.09 -11.44
N GLU A 353 -4.21 -31.88 -11.46
CA GLU A 353 -3.68 -32.48 -12.68
C GLU A 353 -4.23 -33.89 -12.93
N THR A 354 -4.22 -34.30 -14.20
CA THR A 354 -4.67 -35.63 -14.65
C THR A 354 -3.74 -36.24 -15.71
N ASP A 355 -2.56 -35.67 -15.91
CA ASP A 355 -1.57 -36.16 -16.86
C ASP A 355 -0.71 -37.30 -16.29
N SER A 356 0.28 -37.73 -17.08
CA SER A 356 0.93 -39.03 -16.89
C SER A 356 1.95 -39.08 -15.75
N ASP A 357 2.44 -37.94 -15.31
CA ASP A 357 3.38 -37.74 -14.21
C ASP A 357 2.66 -37.60 -12.86
N ASP A 358 1.45 -37.05 -12.83
CA ASP A 358 0.72 -36.70 -11.61
C ASP A 358 -0.64 -37.41 -11.42
N LEU A 359 -0.67 -38.71 -11.76
CA LEU A 359 -1.80 -39.66 -11.59
C LEU A 359 -2.36 -39.82 -10.15
N ARG A 360 -2.01 -38.96 -9.20
CA ARG A 360 -2.30 -39.13 -7.77
C ARG A 360 -3.62 -38.52 -7.30
N GLY A 361 -4.25 -37.60 -8.04
CA GLY A 361 -5.51 -37.01 -7.61
C GLY A 361 -6.60 -36.86 -8.67
N PRO A 362 -7.78 -36.37 -8.24
CA PRO A 362 -9.02 -36.55 -8.97
C PRO A 362 -9.25 -35.58 -10.14
N GLY A 363 -8.32 -34.66 -10.43
CA GLY A 363 -8.54 -33.59 -11.42
C GLY A 363 -9.66 -32.65 -10.99
N ILE A 364 -9.58 -32.14 -9.76
CA ILE A 364 -10.58 -31.23 -9.19
C ILE A 364 -10.23 -29.77 -9.45
N TYR A 365 -11.25 -28.92 -9.48
CA TYR A 365 -11.11 -27.49 -9.73
C TYR A 365 -10.90 -26.70 -8.45
N CYS A 366 -10.34 -25.50 -8.60
CA CYS A 366 -10.05 -24.62 -7.48
C CYS A 366 -11.30 -24.34 -6.63
N ASP A 367 -12.49 -24.26 -7.23
CA ASP A 367 -13.78 -24.04 -6.55
C ASP A 367 -14.26 -25.18 -5.65
N THR A 368 -13.59 -26.33 -5.74
CA THR A 368 -13.78 -27.47 -4.85
C THR A 368 -13.24 -27.15 -3.46
N CYS A 369 -12.13 -26.40 -3.39
CA CYS A 369 -11.45 -26.06 -2.15
C CYS A 369 -11.61 -24.57 -1.78
N HIS A 370 -11.55 -23.67 -2.76
CA HIS A 370 -11.48 -22.23 -2.55
C HIS A 370 -12.82 -21.54 -2.77
N ASP A 371 -13.01 -20.43 -2.06
CA ASP A 371 -13.97 -19.43 -2.50
C ASP A 371 -13.36 -18.73 -3.72
N ILE A 372 -13.84 -19.09 -4.91
CA ILE A 372 -13.29 -18.56 -6.15
C ILE A 372 -13.45 -17.06 -6.30
N ASN A 373 -14.34 -16.42 -5.54
CA ASN A 373 -14.46 -14.97 -5.57
C ASN A 373 -13.48 -14.27 -4.62
N ASN A 374 -12.71 -15.05 -3.85
CA ASN A 374 -11.95 -14.56 -2.72
C ASN A 374 -10.72 -15.43 -2.42
N PHE A 375 -9.91 -15.75 -3.44
CA PHE A 375 -8.63 -16.44 -3.24
C PHE A 375 -7.68 -15.62 -2.34
N PRO A 376 -6.82 -16.25 -1.51
CA PRO A 376 -6.60 -17.70 -1.40
C PRO A 376 -7.55 -18.41 -0.43
N ASN A 377 -8.62 -17.75 0.04
CA ASN A 377 -9.47 -18.28 1.10
C ASN A 377 -10.21 -19.55 0.67
N PHE A 378 -10.43 -20.44 1.62
CA PHE A 378 -11.15 -21.68 1.41
C PHE A 378 -12.67 -21.44 1.41
N LYS A 379 -13.41 -22.38 0.84
CA LYS A 379 -14.87 -22.30 0.66
C LYS A 379 -15.65 -22.54 1.94
N THR A 380 -15.12 -23.40 2.81
CA THR A 380 -15.76 -23.81 4.06
C THR A 380 -14.73 -23.96 5.17
N GLY A 381 -15.18 -23.71 6.40
CA GLY A 381 -14.34 -23.75 7.60
C GLY A 381 -15.07 -23.19 8.81
N THR A 382 -14.34 -23.11 9.92
CA THR A 382 -14.79 -22.39 11.12
C THR A 382 -13.95 -21.13 11.28
N ASP A 383 -14.54 -19.98 10.91
CA ASP A 383 -13.96 -18.64 11.09
C ASP A 383 -13.74 -18.39 12.60
N SER A 384 -12.52 -18.64 13.04
CA SER A 384 -12.14 -18.63 14.45
C SER A 384 -11.65 -17.25 14.87
N ASN A 385 -11.20 -16.44 13.92
CA ASN A 385 -10.66 -15.10 14.14
C ASN A 385 -11.70 -13.97 13.88
N GLY A 386 -12.82 -14.28 13.24
CA GLY A 386 -13.93 -13.37 12.94
C GLY A 386 -13.71 -12.48 11.71
N ASP A 387 -12.79 -12.81 10.82
CA ASP A 387 -12.44 -12.00 9.64
C ASP A 387 -13.35 -12.26 8.42
N GLY A 388 -14.25 -13.24 8.51
CA GLY A 388 -15.19 -13.62 7.46
C GLY A 388 -14.60 -14.51 6.36
N ASN A 389 -13.37 -14.99 6.52
CA ASN A 389 -12.67 -15.89 5.60
C ASN A 389 -12.35 -17.22 6.30
N TYR A 390 -11.80 -18.17 5.53
CA TYR A 390 -11.30 -19.44 6.05
C TYR A 390 -9.89 -19.67 5.53
N ASP A 391 -8.90 -19.61 6.42
CA ASP A 391 -7.51 -19.96 6.09
C ASP A 391 -7.24 -21.48 6.19
N LEU A 392 -5.99 -21.90 5.97
CA LEU A 392 -5.61 -23.32 6.00
C LEU A 392 -5.81 -23.97 7.39
N SER A 393 -5.74 -23.20 8.46
CA SER A 393 -5.95 -23.66 9.84
C SER A 393 -7.43 -23.75 10.21
N GLU A 394 -8.27 -22.95 9.55
CA GLU A 394 -9.71 -22.85 9.81
C GLU A 394 -10.56 -23.73 8.89
N THR A 395 -10.03 -24.08 7.71
CA THR A 395 -10.80 -24.79 6.69
C THR A 395 -11.08 -26.24 7.06
N ASP A 396 -12.23 -26.76 6.62
CA ASP A 396 -12.61 -28.17 6.68
C ASP A 396 -12.71 -28.82 5.29
N VAL A 397 -12.36 -28.11 4.21
CA VAL A 397 -12.56 -28.58 2.82
C VAL A 397 -11.84 -29.88 2.50
N CYS A 398 -10.69 -30.10 3.15
CA CYS A 398 -9.90 -31.32 2.97
C CYS A 398 -10.60 -32.55 3.57
N ASP A 399 -11.47 -32.38 4.56
CA ASP A 399 -12.00 -33.46 5.38
C ASP A 399 -12.90 -34.39 4.56
N ASN A 400 -13.60 -33.88 3.53
CA ASN A 400 -14.41 -34.71 2.64
C ASN A 400 -13.60 -35.78 1.89
N CYS A 401 -12.32 -35.51 1.63
CA CYS A 401 -11.43 -36.43 0.91
C CYS A 401 -10.48 -37.15 1.86
N HIS A 402 -9.99 -36.45 2.88
CA HIS A 402 -8.87 -36.88 3.72
C HIS A 402 -9.26 -37.38 5.13
N SER A 403 -10.56 -37.40 5.49
CA SER A 403 -11.07 -37.91 6.79
C SER A 403 -11.14 -39.45 6.91
N PRO A 404 -11.30 -40.05 8.12
CA PRO A 404 -11.54 -41.48 8.26
C PRO A 404 -12.86 -41.87 7.58
N GLY A 405 -12.77 -42.59 6.46
CA GLY A 405 -13.91 -42.92 5.60
C GLY A 405 -14.05 -42.04 4.35
N GLY A 406 -13.16 -41.06 4.15
CA GLY A 406 -12.98 -40.34 2.90
C GLY A 406 -12.32 -41.20 1.80
N ALA A 407 -12.20 -40.63 0.60
CA ALA A 407 -11.59 -41.32 -0.54
C ALA A 407 -10.10 -41.69 -0.31
N TYR A 408 -9.41 -40.93 0.55
CA TYR A 408 -8.01 -41.12 0.92
C TYR A 408 -7.90 -40.94 2.44
N ASP A 409 -7.78 -42.01 3.22
CA ASP A 409 -7.71 -41.89 4.70
C ASP A 409 -6.33 -41.37 5.14
N GLY A 410 -6.23 -40.05 5.39
CA GLY A 410 -4.99 -39.34 5.76
C GLY A 410 -4.91 -38.88 7.23
N VAL A 411 -5.99 -39.01 8.01
CA VAL A 411 -6.08 -38.42 9.38
C VAL A 411 -5.17 -39.08 10.40
N GLY A 412 -4.59 -40.23 10.07
CA GLY A 412 -3.66 -40.97 10.94
C GLY A 412 -2.17 -40.87 10.54
N ASP A 413 -1.84 -40.24 9.41
CA ASP A 413 -0.47 -40.26 8.87
C ASP A 413 0.15 -38.86 8.90
N ALA A 414 1.21 -38.70 9.70
CA ALA A 414 1.98 -37.45 9.79
C ALA A 414 2.76 -37.11 8.50
N THR A 415 2.72 -37.98 7.48
CA THR A 415 3.47 -37.90 6.22
C THR A 415 2.54 -37.77 5.01
N ILE A 416 1.31 -38.33 5.07
CA ILE A 416 0.40 -38.49 3.93
C ILE A 416 -0.97 -37.86 4.26
N GLY A 417 -1.39 -36.84 3.52
CA GLY A 417 -2.77 -36.34 3.55
C GLY A 417 -3.16 -35.36 4.67
N ALA A 418 -2.23 -34.89 5.51
CA ALA A 418 -2.53 -33.92 6.57
C ALA A 418 -2.32 -32.47 6.09
N LYS A 419 -3.27 -31.56 6.42
CA LYS A 419 -3.17 -30.09 6.25
C LYS A 419 -1.79 -29.53 6.66
N ASN A 420 -1.16 -30.14 7.67
CA ASN A 420 0.15 -29.77 8.21
C ASN A 420 1.31 -29.87 7.21
N ASN A 421 1.20 -30.70 6.16
CA ASN A 421 2.27 -30.90 5.18
C ASN A 421 1.98 -30.20 3.84
N TRP A 422 0.88 -29.45 3.74
CA TRP A 422 0.44 -28.82 2.49
C TRP A 422 1.51 -27.89 1.90
N SER A 423 2.17 -27.08 2.74
CA SER A 423 3.23 -26.15 2.34
C SER A 423 4.55 -26.85 1.97
N ALA A 424 4.80 -28.04 2.50
CA ALA A 424 6.03 -28.81 2.26
C ALA A 424 5.92 -29.78 1.07
N GLY A 425 4.76 -29.80 0.39
CA GLY A 425 4.40 -30.82 -0.56
C GLY A 425 3.92 -32.07 0.17
N ALA A 426 2.61 -32.31 0.14
CA ALA A 426 2.13 -33.63 0.50
C ALA A 426 2.76 -34.63 -0.50
N TYR A 427 3.30 -35.74 0.00
CA TYR A 427 3.74 -36.90 -0.80
C TYR A 427 5.18 -36.94 -1.39
N SER A 428 6.19 -36.43 -0.69
CA SER A 428 7.59 -36.86 -0.92
C SER A 428 7.92 -38.27 -0.37
N GLY A 429 6.90 -39.09 -0.12
CA GLY A 429 6.97 -40.50 0.28
C GLY A 429 6.81 -41.46 -0.89
#